data_AF-A0A238DPE8-F1
#
_entry.id   AF-A0A238DPE8-F1
#
_cell.length_a   1.000
_cell.length_b   1.000
_cell.length_c   1.000
_cell.angle_alpha   90.00
_cell.angle_beta   90.00
_cell.angle_gamma   90.00
#
_symmetry.space_group_name_H-M   'P 1'
#
loop_
_entity.id
_entity.type
_entity.pdbx_description
1 polymer ?
#
loop_
_entity_poly.entity_id
_entity_poly.type
_entity_poly.pdbx_seq_one_letter_code
_entity_poly.pdbx_strand_id
1 'polypeptide(L)' 'MGSPQAGSRAAVLMTLIESAKLCEVDPWTYLKDVLTKLPTWPNRRLHELLPHNWAAAHTPSSPTTATA' A
#
# COMPACT_ATOMS: atom_id res chain seq x y z
N MET A 1 -1.81 27.82 9.89
CA MET A 1 -2.70 26.91 10.63
C MET A 1 -2.71 25.59 9.88
N GLY A 2 -1.92 24.63 10.35
CA GLY A 2 -1.76 23.33 9.70
C GLY A 2 -3.06 22.54 9.82
N SER A 3 -3.68 22.23 8.68
CA SER A 3 -4.90 21.45 8.64
C SER A 3 -4.66 20.10 9.33
N PRO A 4 -5.48 19.67 10.31
CA PRO A 4 -5.31 18.39 11.00
C PRO A 4 -5.27 17.21 10.02
N GLN A 5 -5.87 17.40 8.85
CA GLN A 5 -5.88 16.47 7.73
C GLN A 5 -4.50 16.22 7.11
N ALA A 6 -3.57 17.18 7.16
CA ALA A 6 -2.20 16.99 6.69
C ALA A 6 -1.39 16.09 7.64
N GLY A 7 -1.62 16.21 8.96
CA GLY A 7 -0.99 15.35 9.97
C GLY A 7 -1.47 13.91 9.91
N SER A 8 -2.79 13.69 9.74
CA SER A 8 -3.35 12.34 9.61
C SER A 8 -2.84 11.61 8.36
N ARG A 9 -2.65 12.33 7.25
CA ARG A 9 -2.10 11.74 6.02
C ARG A 9 -0.65 11.32 6.18
N ALA A 10 0.17 12.15 6.83
CA ALA A 10 1.56 11.81 7.12
C ALA A 10 1.67 10.58 8.01
N ALA A 11 0.83 10.48 9.07
CA ALA A 11 0.79 9.31 9.95
C ALA A 11 0.41 8.03 9.19
N VAL A 12 -0.62 8.08 8.33
CA VAL A 12 -1.02 6.93 7.52
C VAL A 12 0.10 6.49 6.58
N LEU A 13 0.77 7.43 5.91
CA LEU A 13 1.91 7.13 5.04
C LEU A 13 3.06 6.48 5.81
N MET A 14 3.38 6.98 7.01
CA MET A 14 4.42 6.38 7.88
C MET A 14 4.06 4.94 8.28
N THR A 15 2.81 4.68 8.68
CA THR A 15 2.34 3.32 8.99
C THR A 15 2.42 2.38 7.78
N LEU A 16 2.08 2.87 6.59
CA LEU A 16 2.18 2.08 5.35
C LEU A 16 3.63 1.77 4.97
N ILE A 17 4.54 2.74 5.11
CA ILE A 17 5.98 2.56 4.86
C ILE A 17 6.56 1.55 5.86
N GLU A 18 6.21 1.65 7.14
CA GLU A 18 6.66 0.72 8.16
C GLU A 18 6.14 -0.70 7.90
N SER A 19 4.88 -0.82 7.48
CA SER A 19 4.30 -2.10 7.04
C SER A 19 4.99 -2.64 5.78
N ALA A 20 5.42 -1.79 4.84
CA ALA A 20 6.12 -2.20 3.63
C ALA A 20 7.51 -2.76 3.94
N LYS A 21 8.23 -2.14 4.88
CA LYS A 21 9.51 -2.64 5.39
C LYS A 21 9.37 -4.01 6.05
N LEU A 22 8.30 -4.21 6.84
CA LEU A 22 8.02 -5.52 7.45
C LEU A 22 7.71 -6.61 6.43
N CYS A 23 7.16 -6.26 5.27
CA CYS A 23 6.91 -7.18 4.17
C CYS A 23 8.10 -7.34 3.20
N GLU A 24 9.28 -6.77 3.51
CA GLU A 24 10.47 -6.77 2.65
C GLU A 24 10.22 -6.19 1.23
N VAL A 25 9.25 -5.27 1.13
CA VAL A 25 8.87 -4.62 -0.12
C VAL A 25 9.64 -3.32 -0.27
N ASP A 26 10.07 -3.00 -1.50
CA ASP A 26 10.67 -1.71 -1.79
C ASP A 26 9.68 -0.57 -1.50
N PRO A 27 9.93 0.26 -0.47
CA PRO A 27 8.97 1.27 -0.02
C PRO A 27 8.79 2.37 -1.05
N TRP A 28 9.79 2.61 -1.91
CA TRP A 28 9.75 3.67 -2.92
C TRP A 28 8.82 3.32 -4.08
N THR A 29 8.94 2.09 -4.59
CA THR A 29 8.10 1.54 -5.65
C THR A 29 6.65 1.43 -5.19
N TYR A 30 6.44 0.91 -3.97
CA TYR A 30 5.14 0.84 -3.34
C TYR A 30 4.50 2.23 -3.17
N LEU A 31 5.22 3.20 -2.60
CA LEU A 31 4.70 4.55 -2.39
C LEU A 31 4.34 5.25 -3.71
N LYS A 32 5.17 5.09 -4.75
CA LYS A 32 4.90 5.65 -6.07
C LYS A 32 3.60 5.10 -6.66
N ASP A 33 3.41 3.79 -6.61
CA ASP A 33 2.20 3.15 -7.14
C ASP A 33 0.95 3.53 -6.32
N VAL A 34 1.06 3.55 -4.99
CA VAL A 34 0.00 4.01 -4.09
C VAL A 34 -0.38 5.46 -4.37
N LEU A 35 0.58 6.39 -4.45
CA LEU A 35 0.30 7.80 -4.72
C LEU A 35 -0.33 8.03 -6.10
N THR A 36 0.02 7.20 -7.08
CA THR A 36 -0.56 7.26 -8.43
C THR A 36 -1.99 6.73 -8.46
N LYS A 37 -2.30 5.70 -7.66
CA LYS A 37 -3.63 5.07 -7.54
C LYS A 37 -4.57 5.83 -6.60
N LEU A 38 -4.05 6.47 -5.55
CA LEU A 38 -4.82 7.14 -4.50
C LEU A 38 -5.89 8.13 -5.00
N PRO A 39 -5.65 9.01 -6.01
CA PRO A 39 -6.67 9.97 -6.45
C PRO A 39 -7.88 9.33 -7.15
N THR A 40 -7.70 8.14 -7.73
CA THR A 40 -8.74 7.40 -8.45
C THR A 40 -9.32 6.24 -7.63
N TRP A 41 -8.74 5.94 -6.47
CA TRP A 41 -9.10 4.79 -5.66
C TRP A 41 -10.13 5.10 -4.56
N PRO A 42 -11.20 4.30 -4.44
CA PRO A 42 -12.20 4.49 -3.40
C PRO A 42 -11.65 4.07 -2.03
N ASN A 43 -11.96 4.87 -1.00
CA ASN A 43 -11.48 4.68 0.38
C ASN A 43 -11.83 3.30 0.97
N ARG A 44 -12.92 2.68 0.48
CA ARG A 44 -13.32 1.31 0.87
C ARG A 44 -12.30 0.24 0.46
N ARG A 45 -11.52 0.49 -0.60
CA ARG A 45 -10.51 -0.44 -1.14
C ARG A 45 -9.08 -0.08 -0.73
N LEU A 46 -8.91 0.89 0.17
CA LEU A 46 -7.59 1.27 0.68
C LEU A 46 -6.85 0.10 1.35
N HIS A 47 -7.60 -0.92 1.80
CA HIS A 47 -7.04 -2.14 2.35
C HIS A 47 -6.27 -2.99 1.30
N GLU A 48 -6.63 -2.91 0.01
CA GLU A 48 -5.89 -3.59 -1.07
C GLU A 48 -4.58 -2.88 -1.41
N LEU A 49 -4.47 -1.60 -1.05
CA LEU A 49 -3.22 -0.85 -1.14
C LEU A 49 -2.28 -1.16 0.03
N LEU A 50 -2.60 -2.05 0.97
CA LEU A 50 -1.62 -2.44 1.98
C LEU A 50 -0.44 -3.20 1.34
N PRO A 51 0.76 -3.08 1.93
CA PRO A 51 1.98 -3.62 1.34
C PRO A 51 1.95 -5.14 1.15
N HIS A 52 1.21 -5.89 1.97
CA HIS A 52 1.06 -7.34 1.79
C HIS A 52 0.30 -7.70 0.50
N ASN A 53 -0.79 -7.00 0.20
CA ASN A 53 -1.60 -7.22 -1.02
C ASN A 53 -0.88 -6.68 -2.26
N TRP A 54 -0.21 -5.53 -2.10
CA TRP A 54 0.59 -4.95 -3.17
C TRP A 54 1.78 -5.84 -3.54
N ALA A 55 2.49 -6.39 -2.54
CA ALA A 55 3.57 -7.34 -2.74
C ALA A 55 3.07 -8.57 -3.49
N ALA A 56 1.98 -9.17 -3.03
CA ALA A 56 1.38 -10.33 -3.70
C ALA A 56 1.00 -10.06 -5.17
N ALA A 57 0.62 -8.82 -5.50
CA ALA A 57 0.32 -8.41 -6.87
C ALA A 57 1.57 -8.11 -7.74
N HIS A 58 2.71 -7.77 -7.12
CA HIS A 58 3.94 -7.33 -7.82
C HIS A 58 5.08 -8.36 -7.78
N THR A 59 5.05 -9.32 -6.86
CA THR A 59 5.94 -10.47 -6.93
C THR A 59 5.41 -11.41 -8.02
N PRO A 60 6.13 -11.64 -9.13
CA PRO A 60 5.71 -12.59 -10.15
C PRO A 60 5.84 -14.06 -9.67
N SER A 61 5.99 -14.31 -8.37
CA SER A 61 5.99 -15.64 -7.76
C SER A 61 4.57 -16.21 -7.67
N SER A 62 4.11 -16.60 -8.86
CA SER A 62 3.28 -17.76 -9.17
C SER A 62 1.78 -17.77 -8.83
N PRO A 63 0.97 -18.25 -9.78
CA PRO A 63 -0.37 -18.76 -9.50
C PRO A 63 -0.25 -20.07 -8.71
N THR A 64 -0.60 -20.07 -7.42
CA THR A 64 -1.00 -21.32 -6.75
C THR A 64 -2.48 -21.54 -7.01
N THR A 65 -2.70 -22.16 -8.16
CA THR A 65 -3.72 -23.16 -8.48
C THR A 65 -4.44 -23.77 -7.27
N ALA A 66 -5.77 -23.83 -7.43
CA ALA A 66 -6.73 -24.81 -6.91
C ALA A 66 -6.31 -25.79 -5.80
N THR A 67 -7.16 -25.94 -4.79
CA THR A 67 -7.48 -27.25 -4.19
C THR A 67 -8.84 -27.19 -3.49
N ALA A 68 -9.72 -28.11 -3.93
CA ALA A 68 -11.01 -28.57 -3.39
C ALA A 68 -12.25 -27.68 -3.58
#